data_AF-A0A6V8E1C4-F1
#
_entry.id   AF-A0A6V8E1C4-F1
#
_cell.length_a   1.000
_cell.length_b   1.000
_cell.length_c   1.000
_cell.angle_alpha   90.00
_cell.angle_beta   90.00
_cell.angle_gamma   90.00
#
_symmetry.space_group_name_H-M   'P 1'
#
loop_
_entity.id
_entity.type
_entity.pdbx_description
1 polymer ?
#
loop_
_entity_poly.entity_id
_entity_poly.type
_entity_poly.pdbx_seq_one_letter_code
_entity_poly.pdbx_strand_id
1 'polypeptide(L)'
;MGAPSQHISLRINEEDLMLIDAKIGQLGARNRSDVVRLAIQEYLRGQPKLPDMDTIKIALGRRDKMHLEMLYELEGTSKEQAALEGLKLYIKESVARAEETLLLEKALEESRALTLKSQEYQE
;
A
#
# COMPACT_ATOMS: atom_id res chain seq x y z
N MET A 1 -11.03 15.65 -33.04
CA MET A 1 -12.10 16.55 -32.51
C MET A 1 -12.41 16.10 -31.09
N GLY A 2 -12.17 16.94 -30.09
CA GLY A 2 -12.46 16.60 -28.69
C GLY A 2 -13.97 16.57 -28.47
N ALA A 3 -14.49 15.47 -27.92
CA ALA A 3 -15.90 15.36 -27.58
C ALA A 3 -16.32 16.55 -26.69
N PRO A 4 -17.55 17.08 -26.85
CA PRO A 4 -18.04 18.17 -26.03
C PRO A 4 -18.08 17.75 -24.55
N SER A 5 -17.45 18.54 -23.68
CA SER A 5 -17.55 18.32 -22.24
C SER A 5 -18.98 18.57 -21.77
N GLN A 6 -19.63 17.56 -21.19
CA GLN A 6 -20.94 17.72 -20.57
C GLN A 6 -20.80 18.42 -19.22
N HIS A 7 -21.69 19.38 -18.95
CA HIS A 7 -21.72 20.08 -17.66
C HIS A 7 -22.34 19.17 -16.60
N ILE A 8 -21.63 18.97 -15.50
CA ILE A 8 -22.10 18.20 -14.34
C ILE A 8 -22.29 19.19 -13.19
N SER A 9 -23.48 19.21 -12.60
CA SER A 9 -23.77 19.97 -11.37
C SER A 9 -23.77 19.01 -10.18
N LEU A 10 -23.01 19.35 -9.14
CA LEU A 10 -22.87 18.56 -7.91
C LEU A 10 -23.07 19.48 -6.70
N ARG A 11 -23.72 18.97 -5.65
CA ARG A 11 -23.77 19.63 -4.35
C ARG A 11 -22.67 19.07 -3.46
N ILE A 12 -21.90 19.96 -2.84
CA ILE A 12 -20.78 19.65 -1.96
C ILE A 12 -21.00 20.44 -0.67
N ASN A 13 -20.65 19.88 0.49
CA ASN A 13 -20.69 20.59 1.76
C ASN A 13 -19.58 21.68 1.80
N GLU A 14 -19.61 22.53 2.83
CA GLU A 14 -18.65 23.62 2.95
C GLU A 14 -17.24 23.12 3.30
N GLU A 15 -17.13 22.09 4.14
CA GLU A 15 -15.85 21.51 4.56
C GLU A 15 -15.06 20.92 3.37
N ASP A 16 -15.70 20.12 2.53
CA ASP A 16 -15.06 19.54 1.34
C ASP A 16 -14.75 20.61 0.30
N LEU A 17 -15.57 21.67 0.22
CA LEU A 17 -15.28 22.80 -0.66
C LEU A 17 -13.99 23.53 -0.25
N MET A 18 -13.77 23.71 1.06
CA MET A 18 -12.51 24.27 1.58
C MET A 18 -11.32 23.37 1.25
N LEU A 19 -11.49 22.04 1.35
CA LEU A 19 -10.45 21.09 0.98
C LEU A 19 -10.12 21.15 -0.53
N ILE A 20 -11.13 21.30 -1.38
CA ILE A 20 -10.94 21.49 -2.83
C ILE A 20 -10.19 22.80 -3.10
N ASP A 21 -10.54 23.89 -2.42
CA ASP A 21 -9.87 25.18 -2.56
C ASP A 21 -8.40 25.12 -2.16
N ALA A 22 -8.09 24.40 -1.07
CA ALA A 22 -6.70 24.20 -0.63
C ALA A 22 -5.84 23.44 -1.64
N LYS A 23 -6.46 22.67 -2.56
CA LYS A 23 -5.78 21.94 -3.63
C LYS A 23 -5.58 22.76 -4.90
N ILE A 24 -6.19 23.94 -5.03
CA ILE A 24 -5.96 24.82 -6.19
C ILE A 24 -4.49 25.26 -6.21
N GLY A 25 -3.87 25.25 -7.39
CA GLY A 25 -2.45 25.53 -7.58
C GLY A 25 -1.54 24.32 -7.36
N GLN A 26 -2.05 23.21 -6.80
CA GLN A 26 -1.30 21.96 -6.68
C GLN A 26 -1.50 21.10 -7.93
N LEU A 27 -0.46 20.33 -8.31
CA LEU A 27 -0.51 19.37 -9.42
C LEU A 27 -1.04 19.97 -10.75
N GLY A 28 -0.86 21.27 -10.97
CA GLY A 28 -1.31 21.98 -12.17
C GLY A 28 -2.80 22.37 -12.20
N ALA A 29 -3.56 22.14 -11.12
CA ALA A 29 -4.97 22.54 -11.05
C ALA A 29 -5.11 24.07 -10.93
N ARG A 30 -5.91 24.70 -11.79
CA ARG A 30 -6.09 26.17 -11.80
C ARG A 30 -7.38 26.63 -11.13
N ASN A 31 -8.36 25.76 -11.04
CA ASN A 31 -9.67 26.05 -10.48
C ASN A 31 -10.27 24.78 -9.83
N ARG A 32 -11.40 24.93 -9.13
CA ARG A 32 -12.13 23.83 -8.49
C ARG A 32 -12.50 22.72 -9.47
N SER A 33 -12.96 23.07 -10.68
CA SER A 33 -13.35 22.10 -11.71
C SER A 33 -12.17 21.24 -12.18
N ASP A 34 -10.95 21.80 -12.22
CA ASP A 34 -9.74 21.04 -12.55
C ASP A 34 -9.38 20.08 -11.42
N VAL A 35 -9.45 20.52 -10.15
CA VAL A 35 -9.24 19.64 -8.98
C VAL A 35 -10.21 18.46 -9.02
N VAL A 36 -11.50 18.73 -9.22
CA VAL A 36 -12.54 17.69 -9.30
C VAL A 36 -12.31 16.77 -10.50
N ARG A 37 -11.93 17.32 -11.66
CA ARG A 37 -11.64 16.52 -12.86
C ARG A 37 -10.45 15.59 -12.65
N LEU A 38 -9.37 16.08 -12.04
CA LEU A 38 -8.19 15.27 -11.72
C LEU A 38 -8.55 14.15 -10.73
N ALA A 39 -9.34 14.46 -9.69
CA ALA A 39 -9.82 13.47 -8.74
C ALA A 39 -10.68 12.38 -9.39
N ILE A 40 -11.60 12.76 -10.30
CA ILE A 40 -12.42 11.81 -11.05
C ILE A 40 -11.55 10.95 -11.98
N GLN A 41 -10.57 11.55 -12.67
CA GLN A 41 -9.65 10.79 -13.53
C GLN A 41 -8.84 9.77 -12.74
N GLU A 42 -8.30 10.18 -11.59
CA GLU A 42 -7.62 9.30 -10.64
C GLU A 42 -8.55 8.18 -10.17
N TYR A 43 -9.79 8.50 -9.80
CA TYR A 43 -10.78 7.52 -9.37
C TYR A 43 -11.17 6.53 -10.46
N LEU A 44 -11.28 6.97 -11.73
CA LEU A 44 -11.70 6.11 -12.84
C LEU A 44 -10.56 5.30 -13.44
N ARG A 45 -9.32 5.84 -13.43
CA ARG A 45 -8.16 5.22 -14.10
C ARG A 45 -7.18 4.56 -13.13
N GLY A 46 -7.18 4.99 -11.87
CA GLY A 46 -6.35 4.42 -10.81
C GLY A 46 -6.94 3.17 -10.17
N GLN A 47 -8.01 2.60 -10.74
CA GLN A 47 -8.57 1.33 -10.26
C GLN A 47 -7.72 0.15 -10.75
N PRO A 48 -7.55 -0.87 -9.89
CA PRO A 48 -6.88 -2.09 -10.29
C PRO A 48 -7.67 -2.78 -11.42
N LYS A 49 -6.95 -3.36 -12.38
CA LYS A 49 -7.56 -3.93 -13.60
C LYS A 49 -8.41 -5.17 -13.34
N LEU A 50 -8.27 -5.79 -12.16
CA LEU A 50 -8.97 -7.01 -11.79
C LEU A 50 -9.92 -6.73 -10.61
N PRO A 51 -11.15 -7.30 -10.62
CA PRO A 51 -12.18 -7.01 -9.62
C PRO A 51 -11.78 -7.31 -8.17
N ASP A 52 -10.86 -8.25 -7.95
CA ASP A 52 -10.44 -8.71 -6.61
C ASP A 52 -9.08 -8.16 -6.18
N MET A 53 -8.53 -7.20 -6.93
CA MET A 53 -7.28 -6.53 -6.57
C MET A 53 -7.59 -5.24 -5.83
N ASP A 54 -6.77 -4.93 -4.81
CA ASP A 54 -6.84 -3.68 -4.06
C ASP A 54 -5.69 -2.74 -4.42
N THR A 55 -5.92 -1.43 -4.24
CA THR A 55 -4.88 -0.40 -4.38
C THR A 55 -4.62 0.25 -3.02
N ILE A 56 -3.36 0.19 -2.57
CA ILE A 56 -2.93 0.80 -1.32
C ILE A 56 -2.26 2.15 -1.64
N LYS A 57 -2.76 3.23 -1.02
CA LYS A 57 -2.14 4.57 -1.10
C LYS A 57 -1.37 4.84 0.19
N ILE A 58 -0.05 5.03 0.07
CA ILE A 58 0.85 5.23 1.21
C ILE A 58 1.42 6.64 1.15
N ALA A 59 1.29 7.38 2.26
CA ALA A 59 1.96 8.66 2.41
C ALA A 59 3.45 8.43 2.68
N LEU A 60 4.32 9.06 1.88
CA LEU A 60 5.76 8.90 2.00
C LEU A 60 6.37 10.09 2.74
N GLY A 61 7.30 9.81 3.64
CA GLY A 61 8.14 10.82 4.27
C GLY A 61 9.08 11.47 3.24
N ARG A 62 9.58 12.68 3.55
CA ARG A 62 10.52 13.39 2.67
C ARG A 62 11.79 12.58 2.40
N ARG A 63 12.31 11.89 3.42
CA ARG A 63 13.50 11.03 3.32
C ARG A 63 13.26 9.87 2.35
N ASP A 64 12.17 9.14 2.51
CA ASP A 64 11.86 7.98 1.67
C ASP A 64 11.61 8.42 0.22
N LYS A 65 10.92 9.54 0.03
CA LYS A 65 10.74 10.14 -1.29
C LYS A 65 12.07 10.42 -1.99
N MET A 66 13.02 11.02 -1.28
CA MET A 66 14.36 11.29 -1.80
C MET A 66 15.11 10.00 -2.16
N HIS A 67 15.06 8.98 -1.30
CA HIS A 67 15.70 7.69 -1.58
C HIS A 67 15.09 6.99 -2.81
N LEU A 68 13.77 6.99 -2.93
CA LEU A 68 13.08 6.42 -4.09
C LEU A 68 13.40 7.18 -5.39
N GLU A 69 13.59 8.51 -5.31
CA GLU A 69 14.04 9.31 -6.46
C GLU A 69 15.46 8.96 -6.88
N MET A 70 16.38 8.80 -5.93
CA MET A 70 17.74 8.34 -6.23
C MET A 70 17.77 6.93 -6.83
N LEU A 71 16.96 6.00 -6.31
CA LEU A 71 16.86 4.65 -6.88
C LEU A 71 16.38 4.69 -8.32
N TYR A 72 15.41 5.54 -8.63
CA TYR A 72 14.96 5.73 -10.00
C TYR A 72 16.06 6.28 -10.90
N GLU A 73 16.80 7.29 -10.44
CA GLU A 73 17.88 7.91 -11.23
C GLU A 73 19.08 6.98 -11.46
N LEU A 74 19.44 6.16 -10.47
CA LEU A 74 20.62 5.31 -10.51
C LEU A 74 20.37 3.95 -11.18
N GLU A 75 19.20 3.35 -10.91
CA GLU A 75 18.90 1.96 -11.26
C GLU A 75 17.73 1.84 -12.24
N GLY A 76 17.00 2.94 -12.49
CA GLY A 76 15.77 2.93 -13.28
C GLY A 76 14.56 2.35 -12.55
N THR A 77 14.70 2.04 -11.25
CA THR A 77 13.66 1.40 -10.45
C THR A 77 12.58 2.40 -10.08
N SER A 78 11.34 2.16 -10.55
CA SER A 78 10.22 3.06 -10.25
C SER A 78 9.80 2.94 -8.78
N LYS A 79 9.10 3.97 -8.27
CA LYS A 79 8.61 3.99 -6.89
C LYS A 79 7.67 2.82 -6.61
N GLU A 80 6.86 2.47 -7.59
CA GLU A 80 5.91 1.36 -7.56
C GLU A 80 6.63 0.00 -7.54
N GLN A 81 7.70 -0.14 -8.34
CA GLN A 81 8.52 -1.35 -8.37
C GLN A 81 9.23 -1.57 -7.03
N ALA A 82 9.89 -0.53 -6.51
CA ALA A 82 10.56 -0.57 -5.21
C ALA A 82 9.57 -0.92 -4.08
N ALA A 83 8.37 -0.33 -4.09
CA ALA A 83 7.33 -0.65 -3.11
C ALA A 83 6.85 -2.11 -3.23
N LEU A 84 6.65 -2.62 -4.45
CA LEU A 84 6.23 -4.00 -4.69
C LEU A 84 7.30 -5.00 -4.22
N GLU A 85 8.57 -4.73 -4.50
CA GLU A 85 9.69 -5.56 -4.06
C GLU A 85 9.82 -5.58 -2.53
N GLY A 86 9.72 -4.41 -1.90
CA GLY A 86 9.72 -4.30 -0.44
C GLY A 86 8.55 -5.06 0.20
N LEU A 87 7.35 -4.97 -0.36
CA LEU A 87 6.19 -5.73 0.10
C LEU A 87 6.40 -7.24 -0.02
N LYS A 88 6.92 -7.71 -1.17
CA LYS A 88 7.22 -9.13 -1.36
C LYS A 88 8.28 -9.64 -0.39
N LEU A 89 9.32 -8.86 -0.15
CA LEU A 89 10.38 -9.19 0.81
C LEU A 89 9.79 -9.32 2.22
N TYR A 90 9.00 -8.34 2.66
CA TYR A 90 8.36 -8.37 3.98
C TYR A 90 7.40 -9.56 4.14
N ILE A 91 6.57 -9.85 3.13
CA ILE A 91 5.69 -11.02 3.14
C ILE A 91 6.51 -12.31 3.26
N LYS A 92 7.58 -12.45 2.49
CA LYS A 92 8.47 -13.62 2.53
C LYS A 92 9.06 -13.82 3.93
N GLU A 93 9.59 -12.75 4.53
CA GLU A 93 10.13 -12.79 5.89
C GLU A 93 9.05 -13.12 6.94
N SER A 94 7.85 -12.56 6.79
CA SER A 94 6.74 -12.82 7.70
C SER A 94 6.26 -14.28 7.63
N VAL A 95 6.19 -14.86 6.43
CA VAL A 95 5.81 -16.27 6.23
C VAL A 95 6.87 -17.19 6.81
N ALA A 96 8.16 -16.95 6.51
CA ALA A 96 9.26 -17.73 7.06
C ALA A 96 9.25 -17.72 8.60
N ARG A 97 9.03 -16.56 9.22
CA ARG A 97 8.91 -16.45 10.69
C ARG A 97 7.75 -17.25 11.25
N ALA A 98 6.60 -17.27 10.57
CA ALA A 98 5.45 -18.05 11.00
C ALA A 98 5.72 -19.56 10.92
N GLU A 99 6.38 -20.01 9.84
CA GLU A 99 6.82 -21.41 9.69
C GLU A 99 7.84 -21.80 10.76
N GLU A 100 8.84 -20.95 11.03
CA GLU A 100 9.80 -21.16 12.12
C GLU A 100 9.10 -21.26 13.49
N THR A 101 8.11 -20.41 13.74
CA THR A 101 7.33 -20.43 14.99
C THR A 101 6.59 -21.77 15.14
N LEU A 102 5.93 -22.23 14.07
CA LEU A 102 5.25 -23.53 14.05
C LEU A 102 6.22 -24.71 14.24
N LEU A 103 7.43 -24.64 13.67
CA LEU A 103 8.47 -25.65 13.85
C LEU A 103 8.99 -25.67 15.30
N LEU A 104 9.19 -24.51 15.92
CA LEU A 104 9.61 -24.38 17.31
C LEU A 104 8.53 -24.90 18.28
N GLU A 105 7.26 -24.62 18.02
CA GLU A 105 6.15 -25.16 18.79
C GLU A 105 6.10 -26.69 18.72
N LYS A 106 6.23 -27.28 17.53
CA LYS A 106 6.30 -28.74 17.36
C LYS A 106 7.50 -29.36 18.07
N ALA A 107 8.69 -28.78 17.92
CA ALA A 107 9.89 -29.25 18.60
C ALA A 107 9.76 -29.15 20.14
N LEU A 108 9.08 -28.12 20.63
CA LEU A 108 8.79 -27.97 22.06
C LEU A 108 7.80 -29.03 22.56
N GLU A 109 6.77 -29.37 21.79
CA GLU A 109 5.85 -30.46 22.10
C GLU A 109 6.57 -31.82 22.13
N GLU A 110 7.43 -32.10 21.16
CA GLU A 110 8.24 -33.32 21.13
C GLU A 110 9.18 -33.41 22.33
N SER A 111 9.86 -32.30 22.68
CA SER A 111 10.73 -32.22 23.85
C SER A 111 9.96 -32.43 25.17
N ARG A 112 8.76 -31.83 25.30
CA ARG A 112 7.87 -32.05 26.44
C ARG A 112 7.42 -33.51 26.54
N ALA A 113 7.05 -34.14 25.43
CA ALA A 113 6.63 -35.54 25.39
C ALA A 113 7.77 -36.50 25.81
N LEU A 114 9.01 -36.20 25.44
CA LEU A 114 10.19 -36.96 25.88
C LEU A 114 10.46 -36.77 27.38
N THR A 115 10.26 -35.56 27.90
CA THR A 115 10.49 -35.24 29.31
C THR A 115 9.44 -35.89 30.23
N LEU A 116 8.17 -35.90 29.81
CA LEU A 116 7.07 -36.57 30.52
C LEU A 116 7.23 -38.10 30.55
N LYS A 117 7.57 -38.72 29.40
CA LYS A 117 7.84 -40.17 29.36
C LYS A 117 9.02 -40.58 30.24
N SER A 118 10.03 -39.72 30.42
CA SER A 118 11.17 -40.02 31.28
C SER A 118 10.82 -40.03 32.78
N GLN A 119 9.76 -39.34 33.20
CA GLN A 119 9.33 -39.33 34.61
C GLN A 119 8.54 -40.59 34.99
N GLU A 120 7.81 -41.19 34.05
CA GLU A 120 7.07 -42.45 34.27
C GLU A 120 7.97 -43.69 34.41
N TYR A 121 9.24 -43.63 33.97
CA TYR A 121 10.20 -44.74 34.10
C TYR A 121 11.06 -44.66 35.38
N GLN A 122 10.89 -43.64 36.23
CA GLN A 122 11.66 -43.47 37.47
C GLN A 122 10.90 -43.84 38.75
N GLU A 123 9.71 -44.45 38.66
CA GLU A 123 9.05 -45.16 39.78
C GLU A 123 9.28 -46.67 39.71
#